data_AF-A0A0L0VGS0-F1
#
_entry.id   AF-A0A0L0VGS0-F1
#
_cell.length_a   1.000
_cell.length_b   1.000
_cell.length_c   1.000
_cell.angle_alpha   90.00
_cell.angle_beta   90.00
_cell.angle_gamma   90.00
#
_symmetry.space_group_name_H-M   'P 1'
#
loop_
_entity.id
_entity.type
_entity.pdbx_description
1 polymer ?
#
loop_
_entity_poly.entity_id
_entity_poly.type
_entity_poly.pdbx_seq_one_letter_code
_entity_poly.pdbx_strand_id
1 'polypeptide(L)'
;MRHQISGKLMKESHNSAKGIGQVMESLQQCYHITVGIPTRTVMNIETNVVEEQLPVIPTEQWNNIINKCYDRFCSPDALANAHSDARLNTLLVCMQDFSTVIEANRAMKAGDVGPLINIWKMWTFMTQSLPGLTHYSAY
;
A
#
# COMPACT_ATOMS: atom_id res chain seq x y z
N MET A 1 2.72 36.72 24.26
CA MET A 1 1.70 35.67 24.05
C MET A 1 1.75 35.04 22.64
N ARG A 2 1.77 35.79 21.52
CA ARG A 2 1.85 35.21 20.15
C ARG A 2 3.11 34.37 19.84
N HIS A 3 4.28 34.75 20.36
CA HIS A 3 5.52 33.99 20.15
C HIS A 3 5.51 32.59 20.80
N GLN A 4 4.85 32.42 21.95
CA GLN A 4 4.71 31.11 22.61
C GLN A 4 3.73 30.19 21.86
N ILE A 5 2.65 30.74 21.29
CA ILE A 5 1.67 29.99 20.50
C ILE A 5 2.31 29.50 19.19
N SER A 6 3.08 30.35 18.52
CA SER A 6 3.83 29.98 17.30
C SER A 6 4.85 28.87 17.58
N GLY A 7 5.62 28.96 18.68
CA GLY A 7 6.56 27.91 19.07
C GLY A 7 5.92 26.57 19.43
N LYS A 8 4.71 26.58 20.01
CA LYS A 8 3.95 25.36 20.31
C LYS A 8 3.39 24.70 19.04
N LEU A 9 2.81 25.50 18.15
CA LEU A 9 2.28 25.04 16.85
C LEU A 9 3.38 24.44 15.96
N MET A 10 4.57 25.06 15.92
CA MET A 10 5.69 24.49 15.15
C MET A 10 6.16 23.15 15.71
N LYS A 11 6.17 22.97 17.04
CA LYS A 11 6.51 21.69 17.67
C LYS A 11 5.46 20.62 17.40
N GLU A 12 4.17 20.96 17.47
CA GLU A 12 3.07 20.04 17.15
C GLU A 12 3.10 19.61 15.68
N SER A 13 3.35 20.54 14.77
CA SER A 13 3.54 20.25 13.33
C SER A 13 4.73 19.30 13.10
N HIS A 14 5.88 19.57 13.73
CA HIS A 14 7.07 18.73 13.62
C HIS A 14 6.82 17.31 14.16
N ASN A 15 6.15 17.19 15.31
CA ASN A 15 5.81 15.90 15.91
C ASN A 15 4.80 15.11 15.05
N SER A 16 3.82 15.80 14.46
CA SER A 16 2.85 15.20 13.54
C SER A 16 3.54 14.68 12.27
N ALA A 17 4.40 15.50 11.65
CA ALA A 17 5.17 15.10 10.47
C ALA A 17 6.07 13.89 10.75
N LYS A 18 6.71 13.85 11.92
CA LYS A 18 7.49 12.70 12.38
C LYS A 18 6.62 11.45 12.54
N GLY A 19 5.45 11.57 13.17
CA GLY A 19 4.51 10.47 13.33
C GLY A 19 4.01 9.91 12.00
N ILE A 20 3.66 10.77 11.05
CA ILE A 20 3.25 10.37 9.69
C ILE A 20 4.40 9.63 8.98
N GLY A 21 5.63 10.13 9.10
CA GLY A 21 6.81 9.48 8.53
C GLY A 21 7.03 8.07 9.07
N GLN A 22 6.88 7.87 10.38
CA GLN A 22 6.99 6.56 11.02
C GLN A 22 5.91 5.59 10.55
N VAL A 23 4.65 6.04 10.48
CA VAL A 23 3.54 5.24 9.96
C VAL A 23 3.81 4.83 8.51
N MET A 24 4.25 5.77 7.67
CA MET A 24 4.56 5.48 6.27
C MET A 24 5.69 4.44 6.12
N GLU A 25 6.73 4.51 6.96
CA GLU A 25 7.81 3.52 6.99
C GLU A 25 7.31 2.13 7.41
N SER A 26 6.49 2.06 8.46
CA SER A 26 5.86 0.80 8.88
C SER A 26 4.93 0.23 7.79
N LEU A 27 4.14 1.07 7.13
CA LEU A 27 3.30 0.66 6.00
C LEU A 27 4.13 0.17 4.81
N GLN A 28 5.27 0.79 4.56
CA GLN A 28 6.18 0.35 3.50
C GLN A 28 6.77 -1.02 3.82
N GLN A 29 7.18 -1.25 5.07
CA GLN A 29 7.64 -2.57 5.52
C GLN A 29 6.53 -3.62 5.41
N CYS A 30 5.32 -3.32 5.88
CA CYS A 30 4.16 -4.18 5.71
C CYS A 30 3.93 -4.48 4.23
N TYR A 31 3.94 -3.48 3.35
CA TYR A 31 3.77 -3.68 1.90
C TYR A 31 4.85 -4.58 1.29
N HIS A 32 6.13 -4.36 1.62
CA HIS A 32 7.23 -5.21 1.15
C HIS A 32 7.06 -6.67 1.61
N ILE A 33 6.61 -6.88 2.84
CA ILE A 33 6.31 -8.21 3.39
C ILE A 33 5.07 -8.80 2.68
N THR A 34 4.04 -8.00 2.49
CA THR A 34 2.76 -8.37 1.88
C THR A 34 2.90 -8.71 0.41
N VAL A 35 3.85 -8.11 -0.33
CA VAL A 35 4.20 -8.55 -1.71
C VAL A 35 5.17 -9.73 -1.68
N GLY A 36 6.11 -9.73 -0.74
CA GLY A 36 7.15 -10.75 -0.63
C GLY A 36 6.61 -12.14 -0.25
N ILE A 37 5.69 -12.23 0.72
CA ILE A 37 5.11 -13.50 1.20
C ILE A 37 4.35 -14.22 0.09
N PRO A 38 3.38 -13.61 -0.63
CA PRO A 38 2.69 -14.23 -1.76
C PRO A 38 3.62 -14.73 -2.86
N THR A 39 4.66 -13.95 -3.18
CA THR A 39 5.65 -14.35 -4.18
C THR A 39 6.43 -15.59 -3.71
N ARG A 40 6.82 -15.64 -2.43
CA ARG A 40 7.45 -16.82 -1.81
C ARG A 40 6.53 -18.03 -1.75
N THR A 41 5.23 -17.82 -1.52
CA THR A 41 4.19 -18.85 -1.59
C THR A 41 4.03 -19.42 -3.00
N VAL A 42 3.99 -18.56 -4.02
CA VAL A 42 3.92 -19.01 -5.43
C VAL A 42 5.19 -19.75 -5.85
N MET A 43 6.36 -19.32 -5.35
CA MET A 43 7.65 -19.98 -5.58
C MET A 43 7.87 -21.23 -4.70
N ASN A 44 6.95 -21.53 -3.77
CA ASN A 44 7.06 -22.62 -2.79
C ASN A 44 8.36 -22.60 -1.95
N ILE A 45 8.83 -21.39 -1.60
CA ILE A 45 10.06 -21.16 -0.81
C ILE A 45 9.78 -20.49 0.55
N GLU A 46 8.55 -20.62 1.05
CA GLU A 46 8.04 -19.91 2.24
C GLU A 46 8.94 -20.07 3.46
N THR A 47 9.54 -21.25 3.64
CA THR A 47 10.40 -21.63 4.76
C THR A 47 11.90 -21.51 4.47
N ASN A 48 12.29 -21.11 3.26
CA ASN A 48 13.70 -21.01 2.92
C ASN A 48 14.33 -19.79 3.60
N VAL A 49 15.52 -19.99 4.18
CA VAL A 49 16.32 -18.90 4.75
C VAL A 49 16.61 -17.89 3.64
N VAL A 50 16.50 -16.60 3.95
CA VAL A 50 16.89 -15.55 3.01
C VAL A 50 18.41 -15.61 2.88
N GLU A 51 18.91 -16.16 1.78
CA GLU A 51 20.33 -16.16 1.48
C GLU A 51 20.79 -14.77 1.00
N GLU A 52 22.01 -14.38 1.35
CA GLU A 52 22.59 -13.08 0.97
C GLU A 52 22.83 -12.97 -0.55
N GLN A 53 22.96 -14.12 -1.23
CA GLN A 53 23.05 -14.18 -2.69
C GLN A 53 21.66 -14.42 -3.29
N LEU A 54 21.18 -13.44 -4.04
CA LEU A 54 19.91 -13.55 -4.77
C LEU A 54 20.06 -14.50 -5.96
N PRO A 55 19.18 -15.50 -6.11
CA PRO A 55 19.21 -16.39 -7.26
C PRO A 55 18.89 -15.60 -8.54
N VAL A 56 19.61 -15.90 -9.62
CA VAL A 56 19.32 -15.33 -10.94
C VAL A 56 18.14 -16.10 -11.54
N ILE A 57 16.97 -15.45 -11.57
CA ILE A 57 15.76 -16.02 -12.14
C ILE A 57 15.63 -15.55 -13.61
N PRO A 58 15.45 -16.45 -14.58
CA PRO A 58 15.16 -16.08 -15.96
C PRO A 58 13.90 -15.20 -16.06
N THR A 59 13.94 -14.17 -16.91
CA THR A 59 12.84 -13.19 -17.05
C THR A 59 11.49 -13.86 -17.34
N GLU A 60 11.46 -14.91 -18.15
CA GLU A 60 10.25 -15.66 -18.46
C GLU A 60 9.66 -16.34 -17.21
N GLN A 61 10.52 -16.97 -16.39
CA GLN A 61 10.11 -17.58 -15.13
C GLN A 61 9.63 -16.53 -14.14
N TRP A 62 10.31 -15.40 -14.05
CA TRP A 62 9.90 -14.27 -13.23
C TRP A 62 8.50 -13.77 -13.62
N ASN A 63 8.26 -13.53 -14.91
CA ASN A 63 6.95 -13.08 -15.39
C ASN A 63 5.84 -14.10 -15.08
N ASN A 64 6.13 -15.40 -15.20
CA ASN A 64 5.19 -16.45 -14.83
C ASN A 64 4.87 -16.44 -13.33
N ILE A 65 5.88 -16.26 -12.48
CA ILE A 65 5.69 -16.11 -11.01
C ILE A 65 4.82 -14.88 -10.70
N ILE A 66 5.11 -13.75 -11.35
CA ILE A 66 4.34 -12.51 -11.15
C ILE A 66 2.88 -12.70 -11.58
N ASN A 67 2.62 -13.29 -12.76
CA ASN A 67 1.27 -13.54 -13.23
C ASN A 67 0.51 -14.48 -12.29
N LYS A 68 1.13 -15.57 -11.84
CA LYS A 68 0.52 -16.48 -10.85
C LYS A 68 0.23 -15.79 -9.51
N CYS A 69 1.11 -14.90 -9.07
CA CYS A 69 0.91 -14.12 -7.85
C CYS A 69 -0.27 -13.15 -8.02
N TYR A 70 -0.33 -12.48 -9.17
CA TYR A 70 -1.43 -11.59 -9.52
C TYR A 70 -2.77 -12.33 -9.56
N ASP A 71 -2.86 -13.44 -10.30
CA ASP A 71 -4.09 -14.23 -10.45
C ASP A 71 -4.61 -14.74 -9.10
N ARG A 72 -3.69 -15.12 -8.20
CA ARG A 72 -4.03 -15.72 -6.91
C ARG A 72 -4.41 -14.71 -5.82
N PHE A 73 -3.85 -13.51 -5.83
CA PHE A 73 -3.99 -12.56 -4.72
C PHE A 73 -4.44 -11.16 -5.12
N CYS A 74 -4.16 -10.71 -6.34
CA CYS A 74 -4.41 -9.34 -6.78
C CYS A 74 -5.52 -9.23 -7.83
N SER A 75 -5.99 -10.34 -8.38
CA SER A 75 -7.06 -10.37 -9.38
C SER A 75 -8.43 -10.07 -8.77
N PRO A 76 -9.37 -9.51 -9.54
CA PRO A 76 -10.76 -9.34 -9.10
C PRO A 76 -11.39 -10.67 -8.66
N ASP A 77 -11.06 -11.76 -9.36
CA ASP A 77 -11.54 -13.10 -9.04
C ASP A 77 -10.99 -13.60 -7.69
N ALA A 78 -9.73 -13.30 -7.37
CA ALA A 78 -9.16 -13.64 -6.06
C ALA A 78 -9.94 -12.96 -4.92
N LEU A 79 -10.30 -11.68 -5.09
CA LEU A 79 -11.11 -10.95 -4.12
C LEU A 79 -12.54 -11.50 -4.04
N ALA A 80 -13.16 -11.79 -5.18
CA ALA A 80 -14.50 -12.37 -5.25
C ALA A 80 -14.57 -13.75 -4.57
N ASN A 81 -13.53 -14.57 -4.71
CA ASN A 81 -13.43 -15.87 -4.05
C ASN A 81 -13.17 -15.74 -2.53
N ALA A 82 -12.40 -14.72 -2.14
CA ALA A 82 -12.11 -14.41 -0.74
C ALA A 82 -13.31 -13.82 0.02
N HIS A 83 -14.38 -13.38 -0.65
CA HIS A 83 -15.56 -12.79 -0.01
C HIS A 83 -16.21 -13.70 1.05
N SER A 84 -16.05 -15.01 0.90
CA SER A 84 -16.56 -16.01 1.85
C SER A 84 -15.79 -16.04 3.18
N ASP A 85 -14.53 -15.61 3.21
CA ASP A 85 -13.70 -15.50 4.41
C ASP A 85 -13.42 -14.03 4.73
N ALA A 86 -14.10 -13.51 5.76
CA ALA A 86 -13.98 -12.11 6.19
C ALA A 86 -12.54 -11.68 6.51
N ARG A 87 -11.68 -12.58 7.04
CA ARG A 87 -10.29 -12.26 7.36
C ARG A 87 -9.45 -12.14 6.10
N LEU A 88 -9.61 -13.07 5.17
CA LEU A 88 -8.89 -13.06 3.90
C LEU A 88 -9.32 -11.87 3.04
N ASN A 89 -10.62 -11.60 2.95
CA ASN A 89 -11.14 -10.44 2.23
C ASN A 89 -10.55 -9.13 2.78
N THR A 90 -10.63 -8.92 4.10
CA THR A 90 -10.07 -7.72 4.74
C THR A 90 -8.58 -7.58 4.46
N LEU A 91 -7.82 -8.68 4.51
CA LEU A 91 -6.38 -8.66 4.21
C LEU A 91 -6.08 -8.26 2.76
N LEU A 92 -6.82 -8.79 1.79
CA LEU A 92 -6.61 -8.49 0.36
C LEU A 92 -7.00 -7.03 0.04
N VAL A 93 -8.11 -6.53 0.60
CA VAL A 93 -8.52 -5.12 0.46
C VAL A 93 -7.46 -4.20 1.06
N CYS A 94 -7.03 -4.46 2.30
CA CYS A 94 -5.97 -3.67 2.92
C CYS A 94 -4.68 -3.69 2.11
N MET A 95 -4.31 -4.84 1.52
CA MET A 95 -3.14 -4.93 0.66
C MET A 95 -3.24 -4.02 -0.57
N GLN A 96 -4.40 -3.97 -1.22
CA GLN A 96 -4.65 -3.09 -2.37
C GLN A 96 -4.59 -1.62 -1.96
N ASP A 97 -5.25 -1.26 -0.86
CA ASP A 97 -5.24 0.11 -0.34
C ASP A 97 -3.83 0.57 0.01
N PHE A 98 -3.05 -0.25 0.72
CA PHE A 98 -1.67 0.07 1.07
C PHE A 98 -0.75 0.19 -0.14
N SER A 99 -0.98 -0.59 -1.21
CA SER A 99 -0.22 -0.45 -2.45
C SER A 99 -0.31 0.98 -3.00
N THR A 100 -1.53 1.53 -3.07
CA THR A 100 -1.74 2.89 -3.58
C THR A 100 -1.15 3.98 -2.67
N VAL A 101 -1.16 3.77 -1.35
CA VAL A 101 -0.50 4.68 -0.39
C VAL A 101 1.01 4.72 -0.60
N ILE A 102 1.64 3.57 -0.81
CA ILE A 102 3.08 3.48 -1.07
C ILE A 102 3.44 4.07 -2.42
N GLU A 103 2.64 3.82 -3.47
CA GLU A 103 2.84 4.42 -4.78
C GLU A 103 2.71 5.95 -4.74
N ALA A 104 1.74 6.49 -4.01
CA ALA A 104 1.61 7.93 -3.82
C ALA A 104 2.84 8.51 -3.13
N ASN A 105 3.31 7.88 -2.05
CA ASN A 105 4.53 8.31 -1.34
C ASN A 105 5.77 8.28 -2.25
N ARG A 106 5.91 7.25 -3.09
CA ARG A 106 7.01 7.16 -4.08
C ARG A 106 6.90 8.26 -5.13
N ALA A 107 5.72 8.49 -5.69
CA ALA A 107 5.48 9.55 -6.67
C ALA A 107 5.76 10.94 -6.07
N MET A 108 5.34 11.19 -4.83
CA MET A 108 5.64 12.43 -4.09
C MET A 108 7.14 12.64 -3.87
N LYS A 109 7.89 11.59 -3.52
CA LYS A 109 9.35 11.66 -3.33
C LYS A 109 10.11 11.83 -4.64
N ALA A 110 9.63 11.23 -5.73
CA ALA A 110 10.21 11.37 -7.06
C ALA A 110 9.84 12.70 -7.74
N GLY A 111 8.81 13.39 -7.26
CA GLY A 111 8.26 14.58 -7.91
C GLY A 111 7.36 14.28 -9.11
N ASP A 112 6.94 13.02 -9.28
CA ASP A 112 6.13 12.56 -10.40
C ASP A 112 4.64 12.86 -10.17
N VAL A 113 4.19 14.02 -10.66
CA VAL A 113 2.81 14.50 -10.45
C VAL A 113 1.77 13.66 -11.19
N GLY A 114 2.11 13.07 -12.35
CA GLY A 114 1.18 12.30 -13.17
C GLY A 114 0.56 11.08 -12.45
N PRO A 115 1.39 10.11 -12.00
CA PRO A 115 0.92 8.98 -11.19
C PRO A 115 0.19 9.42 -9.92
N LEU A 116 0.68 10.48 -9.26
CA LEU A 116 0.08 11.00 -8.03
C LEU A 116 -1.36 11.48 -8.23
N ILE A 117 -1.64 12.19 -9.33
CA ILE A 117 -3.00 12.65 -9.68
C ILE A 117 -3.95 11.46 -9.90
N ASN A 118 -3.49 10.38 -10.53
CA ASN A 118 -4.33 9.20 -10.77
C ASN A 118 -4.72 8.51 -9.46
N ILE A 119 -3.77 8.38 -8.52
CA ILE A 119 -4.03 7.80 -7.19
C ILE A 119 -5.01 8.69 -6.42
N TRP A 120 -4.83 10.02 -6.46
CA TRP A 120 -5.76 10.95 -5.83
C TRP A 120 -7.18 10.83 -6.40
N LYS A 121 -7.34 10.70 -7.71
CA LYS A 121 -8.65 10.45 -8.33
C LYS A 121 -9.28 9.17 -7.78
N MET A 122 -8.53 8.07 -7.71
CA MET A 122 -9.03 6.82 -7.15
C MET A 122 -9.53 6.99 -5.71
N TRP A 123 -8.74 7.64 -4.85
CA TRP A 123 -9.12 7.92 -3.46
C TRP A 123 -10.35 8.84 -3.34
N THR A 124 -10.50 9.82 -4.24
CA THR A 124 -11.71 10.66 -4.25
C THR A 124 -12.97 9.85 -4.55
N PHE A 125 -12.90 8.91 -5.50
CA PHE A 125 -14.04 8.03 -5.80
C PHE A 125 -14.32 7.05 -4.64
N MET A 126 -13.28 6.45 -4.04
CA MET A 126 -13.46 5.51 -2.91
C MET A 126 -14.10 6.20 -1.70
N THR A 127 -13.67 7.43 -1.36
CA THR A 127 -14.21 8.15 -0.20
C THR A 127 -15.65 8.64 -0.41
N GLN A 128 -16.05 8.98 -1.64
CA GLN A 128 -17.44 9.30 -1.98
C GLN A 128 -18.37 8.09 -1.88
N SER A 129 -17.86 6.88 -2.07
CA SER A 129 -18.64 5.64 -1.99
C SER A 129 -18.92 5.17 -0.56
N LEU A 130 -18.27 5.76 0.45
CA LEU A 130 -18.45 5.40 1.85
C LEU A 130 -19.76 5.98 2.43
N PRO A 131 -20.72 5.13 2.85
CA PRO A 131 -21.97 5.60 3.43
C PRO A 131 -21.69 6.34 4.75
N GLY A 132 -22.12 7.60 4.84
CA GLY A 132 -21.95 8.45 6.03
C GLY A 132 -21.01 9.65 5.86
N LEU A 133 -20.29 9.75 4.73
CA LEU A 133 -19.46 10.92 4.38
C LEU A 133 -20.20 11.93 3.49
N THR A 134 -21.49 12.18 3.78
CA THR A 134 -22.36 13.09 3.00
C THR A 134 -21.91 14.55 3.01
N HIS A 135 -20.97 14.94 3.86
CA HIS A 135 -20.37 16.28 3.85
C HIS A 135 -19.29 16.46 2.78
N TYR A 136 -18.79 15.38 2.17
CA TYR A 136 -17.76 15.42 1.12
C TYR A 136 -18.32 15.17 -0.29
N SER A 137 -19.62 14.89 -0.43
CA SER A 137 -20.28 14.67 -1.72
C SER A 137 -20.63 15.95 -2.48
N ALA A 138 -20.18 17.12 -2.00
CA ALA A 138 -20.53 18.43 -2.56
C ALA A 138 -19.28 19.31 -2.73
N TYR A 139 -18.54 19.05 -3.80
CA TYR A 139 -17.80 20.04 -4.58
C TYR A 139 -17.88 19.68 -6.06
#